data_AF-A0A2V5UZI7-F1
#
_entry.id   AF-A0A2V5UZI7-F1
#
_cell.length_a   1.000
_cell.length_b   1.000
_cell.length_c   1.000
_cell.angle_alpha   90.00
_cell.angle_beta   90.00
_cell.angle_gamma   90.00
#
_symmetry.space_group_name_H-M   'P 1'
#
loop_
_entity.id
_entity.type
_entity.pdbx_description
1 polymer ?
#
loop_
_entity_poly.entity_id
_entity_poly.type
_entity_poly.pdbx_seq_one_letter_code
_entity_poly.pdbx_strand_id
1 'polypeptide(L)'
;MIPIWPLGVGIVGARFRRMEISPKLKEYLDNNRSVYRDSLPPITDPDESLHIDSLSVIRLVAFLENEFGSRIEDEELIADNFATLWQLGQLLATKTPTGPTGEAKLPSTVRLKKE
;
A
#
# COMPACT_ATOMS: atom_id res chain seq x y z
N MET A 1 37.61 3.74 -16.33
CA MET A 1 36.29 3.46 -16.92
C MET A 1 35.29 3.48 -15.78
N ILE A 2 34.58 4.59 -15.63
CA ILE A 2 33.72 4.93 -14.48
C ILE A 2 32.28 4.89 -14.99
N PRO A 3 31.34 4.12 -14.40
CA PRO A 3 29.95 4.24 -14.79
C PRO A 3 29.37 5.51 -14.18
N ILE A 4 28.91 6.40 -15.05
CA ILE A 4 28.19 7.63 -14.73
C ILE A 4 26.74 7.20 -14.54
N TRP A 5 26.26 7.15 -13.30
CA TRP A 5 24.85 6.90 -13.01
C TRP A 5 24.08 8.23 -13.02
N PRO A 6 22.89 8.30 -13.65
CA PRO A 6 22.06 9.49 -13.59
C PRO A 6 21.52 9.66 -12.17
N LEU A 7 21.67 10.89 -11.66
CA LEU A 7 21.14 11.40 -10.41
C LEU A 7 19.64 11.15 -10.34
N GLY A 8 19.16 10.41 -9.32
CA GLY A 8 17.72 10.29 -9.12
C GLY A 8 17.22 9.17 -8.20
N VAL A 9 17.97 8.71 -7.20
CA VAL A 9 17.37 7.90 -6.12
C VAL A 9 17.94 8.39 -4.80
N GLY A 10 17.27 9.40 -4.26
CA GLY A 10 17.54 9.94 -2.94
C GLY A 10 17.30 8.88 -1.87
N ILE A 11 18.19 8.92 -0.89
CA ILE A 11 18.25 8.12 0.33
C ILE A 11 16.90 8.11 1.04
N VAL A 12 16.13 7.03 0.94
CA VAL A 12 15.28 6.53 2.03
C VAL A 12 15.31 5.00 2.00
N GLY A 13 16.45 4.46 2.41
CA GLY A 13 16.48 3.10 2.96
C GLY A 13 15.75 3.11 4.30
N ALA A 14 14.42 3.10 4.28
CA ALA A 14 13.62 2.75 5.44
C ALA A 14 13.81 1.25 5.66
N ARG A 15 14.66 0.93 6.62
CA ARG A 15 14.95 -0.42 7.07
C ARG A 15 13.69 -1.00 7.70
N PHE A 16 12.78 -1.58 6.91
CA PHE A 16 11.74 -2.50 7.41
C PHE A 16 12.41 -3.82 7.86
N ARG A 17 13.28 -3.74 8.88
CA ARG A 17 13.97 -4.89 9.46
C ARG A 17 13.40 -5.08 10.86
N ARG A 18 12.47 -6.03 10.95
CA ARG A 18 11.49 -6.30 12.04
C ARG A 18 10.22 -5.45 11.86
N MET A 19 9.11 -6.07 11.44
CA MET A 19 7.85 -5.40 11.08
C MET A 19 7.31 -4.52 12.21
N GLU A 20 7.63 -3.23 12.18
CA GLU A 20 6.87 -2.19 12.84
C GLU A 20 5.64 -1.91 11.97
N ILE A 21 4.55 -2.63 12.24
CA ILE A 21 3.25 -2.30 11.67
C ILE A 21 2.87 -0.90 12.17
N SER A 22 2.48 -0.02 11.26
CA SER A 22 2.11 1.35 11.60
C SER A 22 0.95 1.36 12.62
N PRO A 23 1.05 2.14 13.72
CA PRO A 23 -0.03 2.24 14.70
C PRO A 23 -1.34 2.72 14.08
N LYS A 24 -1.28 3.58 13.06
CA LYS A 24 -2.44 4.03 12.29
C LYS A 24 -3.15 2.88 11.56
N LEU A 25 -2.39 1.96 10.98
CA LEU A 25 -2.95 0.80 10.29
C LEU A 25 -3.64 -0.14 11.29
N LYS A 26 -2.99 -0.37 12.44
CA LYS A 26 -3.59 -1.17 13.51
C LYS A 26 -4.89 -0.54 14.01
N GLU A 27 -4.88 0.76 14.29
CA GLU A 27 -6.06 1.51 14.74
C GLU A 27 -7.19 1.46 13.71
N TYR A 28 -6.88 1.64 12.42
CA TYR A 28 -7.87 1.51 11.36
C TYR A 28 -8.53 0.13 11.35
N LEU A 29 -7.73 -0.94 11.39
CA LEU A 29 -8.24 -2.31 11.41
C LEU A 29 -9.07 -2.59 12.66
N ASP A 30 -8.64 -2.10 13.83
CA ASP A 30 -9.39 -2.23 15.09
C ASP A 30 -10.78 -1.59 15.02
N ASN A 31 -10.93 -0.52 14.24
CA ASN A 31 -12.20 0.20 14.09
C ASN A 31 -13.06 -0.27 12.89
N ASN A 32 -12.47 -0.91 11.88
CA ASN A 32 -13.13 -1.13 10.58
C ASN A 32 -13.21 -2.58 10.10
N ARG A 33 -12.54 -3.55 10.76
CA ARG A 33 -12.45 -4.95 10.27
C ARG A 33 -13.77 -5.72 10.25
N SER A 34 -14.85 -5.21 10.86
CA SER A 34 -16.12 -5.94 10.92
C SER A 34 -17.31 -5.00 10.99
N VAL A 35 -18.13 -5.04 9.94
CA VAL A 35 -19.48 -4.43 9.93
C VAL A 35 -20.55 -5.42 10.42
N TYR A 36 -20.28 -6.74 10.36
CA TYR A 36 -21.29 -7.79 10.53
C TYR A 36 -21.10 -8.70 11.75
N ARG A 37 -19.88 -8.81 12.31
CA ARG A 37 -19.66 -9.39 13.64
C ARG A 37 -19.60 -8.25 14.65
N ASP A 38 -20.34 -8.40 15.75
CA ASP A 38 -20.17 -7.58 16.96
C ASP A 38 -18.68 -7.33 17.20
N SER A 39 -18.34 -6.09 17.56
CA SER A 39 -16.99 -5.54 17.73
C SER A 39 -15.96 -6.63 18.04
N LEU A 40 -15.21 -7.06 17.03
CA LEU A 40 -14.13 -8.03 17.20
C LEU A 40 -13.13 -7.45 18.22
N PRO A 41 -12.48 -8.28 19.04
CA PRO A 41 -11.45 -7.79 19.96
C PRO A 41 -10.28 -7.17 19.19
N PRO A 42 -9.61 -6.15 19.73
CA PRO A 42 -8.44 -5.55 19.10
C PRO A 42 -7.40 -6.60 18.71
N ILE A 43 -6.74 -6.42 17.58
CA ILE A 43 -5.69 -7.35 17.12
C ILE A 43 -4.55 -7.31 18.12
N THR A 44 -4.22 -8.45 18.70
CA THR A 44 -3.09 -8.63 19.63
C THR A 44 -1.99 -9.50 19.02
N ASP A 45 -2.34 -10.42 18.15
CA ASP A 45 -1.44 -11.34 17.47
C ASP A 45 -1.37 -11.01 15.95
N PRO A 46 -0.18 -10.79 15.38
CA PRO A 46 -0.02 -10.44 13.97
C PRO A 46 -0.28 -11.59 12.99
N ASP A 47 -0.21 -12.85 13.46
CA ASP A 47 -0.46 -14.07 12.69
C ASP A 47 -1.92 -14.53 12.79
N GLU A 48 -2.73 -13.89 13.65
CA GLU A 48 -4.17 -14.14 13.72
C GLU A 48 -4.89 -13.63 12.46
N SER A 49 -5.95 -14.34 12.08
CA SER A 49 -6.78 -13.94 10.94
C SER A 49 -7.52 -12.63 11.21
N LEU A 50 -7.42 -11.69 10.28
CA LEU A 50 -8.07 -10.39 10.37
C LEU A 50 -9.59 -10.44 10.12
N HIS A 51 -10.12 -11.59 9.65
CA HIS A 51 -11.54 -11.79 9.33
C HIS A 51 -12.15 -10.69 8.44
N ILE A 52 -11.38 -10.20 7.47
CA ILE A 52 -11.79 -9.10 6.57
C ILE A 52 -12.67 -9.66 5.45
N ASP A 53 -13.85 -9.06 5.28
CA ASP A 53 -14.73 -9.35 4.14
C ASP A 53 -14.34 -8.56 2.88
N SER A 54 -14.93 -8.90 1.73
CA SER A 54 -14.59 -8.27 0.44
C SER A 54 -14.79 -6.75 0.40
N LEU A 55 -15.82 -6.22 1.08
CA LEU A 55 -16.04 -4.77 1.16
C LEU A 55 -15.00 -4.11 2.06
N SER A 56 -14.64 -4.76 3.17
CA SER A 56 -13.60 -4.29 4.08
C SER A 56 -12.21 -4.30 3.44
N VAL A 57 -11.90 -5.25 2.55
CA VAL A 57 -10.67 -5.25 1.74
C VAL A 57 -10.59 -4.00 0.86
N ILE A 58 -11.66 -3.68 0.13
CA ILE A 58 -11.69 -2.49 -0.76
C ILE A 58 -11.45 -1.20 0.04
N ARG A 59 -12.09 -1.09 1.22
CA ARG A 59 -11.90 0.08 2.10
C ARG A 59 -10.49 0.16 2.66
N LEU A 60 -9.90 -0.97 3.04
CA LEU A 60 -8.53 -1.05 3.51
C LEU A 60 -7.54 -0.64 2.43
N VAL A 61 -7.72 -1.09 1.18
CA VAL A 61 -6.87 -0.67 0.05
C VAL A 61 -6.93 0.83 -0.14
N ALA A 62 -8.11 1.43 -0.18
CA ALA A 62 -8.26 2.89 -0.29
C ALA A 62 -7.58 3.64 0.87
N PHE A 63 -7.66 3.11 2.08
CA PHE A 63 -6.94 3.66 3.24
C PHE A 63 -5.42 3.55 3.07
N LEU A 64 -4.92 2.41 2.59
CA LEU A 64 -3.49 2.19 2.40
C LEU A 64 -2.90 3.11 1.31
N GLU A 65 -3.62 3.27 0.21
CA GLU A 65 -3.24 4.18 -0.87
C GLU A 65 -3.22 5.64 -0.40
N ASN A 66 -4.22 6.06 0.37
CA ASN A 66 -4.32 7.42 0.87
C ASN A 66 -3.29 7.74 1.97
N GLU A 67 -3.13 6.87 2.97
CA GLU A 67 -2.25 7.14 4.11
C GLU A 67 -0.77 6.83 3.84
N PHE A 68 -0.47 5.83 3.01
CA PHE A 68 0.90 5.36 2.78
C PHE A 68 1.40 5.57 1.34
N GLY A 69 0.56 6.07 0.42
CA GLY A 69 0.95 6.31 -0.97
C GLY A 69 1.35 5.04 -1.73
N SER A 70 0.95 3.87 -1.22
CA SER A 70 1.31 2.56 -1.76
C SER A 70 0.18 2.06 -2.64
N ARG A 71 0.41 2.00 -3.95
CA ARG A 71 -0.56 1.43 -4.91
C ARG A 71 -0.56 -0.09 -4.82
N ILE A 72 -1.73 -0.66 -4.60
CA ILE A 72 -1.94 -2.12 -4.61
C ILE A 72 -2.47 -2.48 -6.00
N GLU A 73 -1.76 -3.35 -6.71
CA GLU A 73 -2.18 -3.77 -8.05
C GLU A 73 -3.26 -4.86 -7.94
N ASP A 74 -4.09 -5.00 -8.97
CA ASP A 74 -5.23 -5.93 -8.96
C ASP A 74 -4.80 -7.38 -8.72
N GLU A 75 -3.63 -7.79 -9.22
CA GLU A 75 -3.07 -9.13 -9.01
C GLU A 75 -2.67 -9.40 -7.55
N GLU A 76 -2.48 -8.36 -6.76
CA GLU A 76 -2.14 -8.44 -5.33
C GLU A 76 -3.37 -8.41 -4.44
N LEU A 77 -4.55 -8.11 -5.00
CA LEU A 77 -5.86 -8.14 -4.33
C LEU A 77 -6.37 -9.57 -4.13
N ILE A 78 -5.49 -10.44 -3.62
CA ILE A 78 -5.80 -11.82 -3.27
C ILE A 78 -6.01 -11.95 -1.77
N ALA A 79 -6.96 -12.79 -1.36
CA ALA A 79 -7.36 -12.95 0.04
C ALA A 79 -6.18 -13.27 0.98
N ASP A 80 -5.20 -14.06 0.51
CA ASP A 80 -4.01 -14.43 1.28
C ASP A 80 -3.19 -13.21 1.72
N ASN A 81 -3.07 -12.18 0.90
CA ASN A 81 -2.30 -10.98 1.26
C ASN A 81 -2.94 -10.17 2.39
N PHE A 82 -4.24 -10.35 2.62
CA PHE A 82 -5.04 -9.64 3.64
C PHE A 82 -5.50 -10.55 4.77
N ALA A 83 -5.03 -11.80 4.81
CA ALA A 83 -5.51 -12.77 5.78
C ALA A 83 -4.99 -12.47 7.20
N THR A 84 -3.75 -12.02 7.33
CA THR A 84 -3.10 -11.70 8.62
C THR A 84 -2.40 -10.35 8.57
N LEU A 85 -2.15 -9.74 9.74
CA LEU A 85 -1.40 -8.49 9.82
C LEU A 85 0.05 -8.68 9.37
N TRP A 86 0.59 -9.89 9.57
CA TRP A 86 1.88 -10.29 9.05
C TRP A 86 1.91 -10.27 7.51
N GLN A 87 0.99 -10.96 6.85
CA GLN A 87 0.94 -10.97 5.38
C GLN A 87 0.76 -9.57 4.80
N LEU A 88 -0.07 -8.74 5.43
CA LEU A 88 -0.26 -7.36 5.01
C LEU A 88 1.01 -6.53 5.14
N GLY A 89 1.74 -6.66 6.25
CA GLY A 89 3.01 -5.97 6.42
C GLY A 89 4.07 -6.45 5.42
N GLN A 90 4.05 -7.72 5.02
CA GLN A 90 4.92 -8.25 3.96
C GLN A 90 4.57 -7.67 2.59
N LEU A 91 3.28 -7.56 2.25
CA LEU A 91 2.83 -6.89 1.03
C LEU A 91 3.28 -5.43 1.03
N LEU A 92 3.10 -4.70 2.13
CA LEU A 92 3.52 -3.29 2.20
C LEU A 92 5.04 -3.12 2.16
N ALA A 93 5.81 -4.09 2.67
CA ALA A 93 7.26 -4.05 2.60
C ALA A 93 7.81 -4.21 1.17
N THR A 94 7.07 -4.82 0.25
CA THR A 94 7.46 -4.88 -1.17
C THR A 94 7.10 -3.58 -1.92
N LYS A 95 6.19 -2.77 -1.36
CA LYS A 95 5.81 -1.48 -1.92
C LYS A 95 6.83 -0.42 -1.55
N THR A 96 7.56 0.05 -2.55
CA THR A 96 8.33 1.29 -2.39
C THR A 96 7.33 2.44 -2.37
N PRO A 97 7.36 3.36 -1.40
CA PRO A 97 6.48 4.53 -1.40
C PRO A 97 6.73 5.30 -2.68
N THR A 98 5.82 5.14 -3.63
CA THR A 98 5.84 5.91 -4.86
C THR A 98 5.17 7.21 -4.47
N GLY A 99 6.00 8.24 -4.26
CA GLY A 99 5.50 9.61 -4.08
C GLY A 99 4.46 9.95 -5.16
N PRO A 100 3.58 10.92 -4.91
CA PRO A 100 2.39 11.13 -5.74
C PRO A 100 2.80 11.17 -7.22
N THR A 101 2.37 10.16 -7.98
CA THR A 101 2.55 10.11 -9.44
C THR A 101 1.65 11.16 -10.06
N GLY A 102 2.02 12.42 -9.90
CA GLY A 102 1.65 13.50 -10.78
C GLY A 102 2.57 13.45 -11.98
N GLU A 103 2.28 12.56 -12.94
CA GLU A 103 2.75 12.69 -14.32
C GLU A 103 1.91 11.79 -15.23
N ALA A 104 0.64 12.18 -15.42
CA ALA A 104 -0.02 11.93 -16.70
C ALA A 104 0.71 12.79 -17.75
N LYS A 105 1.86 12.32 -18.22
CA LYS A 105 2.50 12.84 -19.44
C LYS A 105 1.63 12.43 -20.62
N LEU A 106 0.56 13.20 -20.86
CA LEU A 106 -0.13 13.23 -22.14
C LEU A 106 0.93 13.52 -23.22
N PRO A 107 1.10 12.66 -24.24
CA PRO A 107 2.01 12.96 -25.33
C PRO A 107 1.49 14.20 -26.09
N SER A 108 2.19 15.32 -25.85
CA SER A 108 2.55 16.37 -26.78
C SER A 108 1.67 16.54 -28.03
N THR A 109 0.83 17.58 -27.98
CA THR A 109 0.49 18.51 -29.06
C THR A 109 1.16 18.23 -30.42
N VAL A 110 0.46 17.55 -31.34
CA VAL A 110 0.76 17.67 -32.77
C VAL A 110 0.12 18.96 -33.26
N ARG A 111 0.91 20.03 -33.23
CA ARG A 111 0.52 21.35 -33.75
C ARG A 111 0.48 21.26 -35.28
N LEU A 112 -0.72 21.37 -35.82
CA LEU A 112 -1.02 21.61 -37.22
C LEU A 112 -0.15 22.77 -37.74
N LYS A 113 0.80 22.49 -38.64
CA LYS A 113 1.44 23.49 -39.50
C LYS A 113 1.14 23.10 -40.95
N LYS A 114 0.26 23.90 -41.50
CA LYS A 114 -0.19 24.00 -42.87
C LYS A 114 0.92 24.69 -43.67
N GLU A 115 1.47 24.01 -44.66
CA GLU A 115 2.13 24.61 -45.84
C GLU A 115 1.78 23.78 -47.07
#